data_AF-K2CCR9-F1
#
_entry.id   AF-K2CCR9-F1
#
_cell.length_a   1.000
_cell.length_b   1.000
_cell.length_c   1.000
_cell.angle_alpha   90.00
_cell.angle_beta   90.00
_cell.angle_gamma   90.00
#
_symmetry.space_group_name_H-M   'P 1'
#
loop_
_entity.id
_entity.type
_entity.pdbx_description
1 polymer ?
#
loop_
_entity_poly.entity_id
_entity_poly.type
_entity_poly.pdbx_seq_one_letter_code
_entity_poly.pdbx_strand_id
1 'polypeptide(L)'
;MMQSDFLDLKNRFNEYVNSYCDGDGQLHPMLQLKLDHSLRVAYEAREIAVELGWSEPEILMAEIIGLLHDVGRFSQYQEFRTYFDPKSVNHGCRGFQVLSTSDWLSRLSSEESHLIMESV
;
A
#
# COMPACT_ATOMS: atom_id res chain seq x y z
N MET A 1 10.59 9.58 -7.67
CA MET A 1 10.62 9.37 -6.22
C MET A 1 12.04 9.39 -5.69
N MET A 2 12.30 10.11 -4.59
CA MET A 2 13.58 10.02 -3.88
C MET A 2 13.59 8.84 -2.90
N GLN A 3 14.78 8.30 -2.62
CA GLN A 3 14.95 7.20 -1.66
C GLN A 3 14.38 7.53 -0.26
N SER A 4 14.50 8.79 0.17
CA SER A 4 13.99 9.25 1.46
C SER A 4 12.47 9.31 1.54
N ASP A 5 11.77 9.46 0.41
CA ASP A 5 10.31 9.45 0.35
C ASP A 5 9.79 8.02 0.28
N PHE A 6 10.47 7.17 -0.50
CA PHE A 6 10.24 5.73 -0.52
C PHE A 6 10.30 5.10 0.88
N LEU A 7 11.35 5.41 1.64
CA LEU A 7 11.51 4.86 3.00
C LEU A 7 10.44 5.38 3.95
N ASP A 8 10.04 6.65 3.81
CA ASP A 8 8.94 7.25 4.58
C ASP A 8 7.63 6.48 4.34
N LEU A 9 7.26 6.27 3.08
CA LEU A 9 6.04 5.55 2.71
C LEU A 9 6.03 4.10 3.20
N LYS A 10 7.17 3.39 3.13
CA LYS A 10 7.29 2.04 3.70
C LYS A 10 7.07 2.04 5.21
N ASN A 11 7.59 3.03 5.92
CA ASN A 11 7.38 3.16 7.36
C ASN A 11 5.91 3.47 7.67
N ARG A 12 5.27 4.39 6.95
CA ARG A 12 3.84 4.70 7.11
C ARG A 12 2.96 3.49 6.85
N PHE A 13 3.26 2.70 5.81
CA PHE A 13 2.56 1.44 5.54
C PHE A 13 2.73 0.44 6.70
N ASN A 14 3.95 0.26 7.21
CA ASN A 14 4.20 -0.63 8.33
C ASN A 14 3.47 -0.18 9.61
N GLU A 15 3.48 1.11 9.92
CA GLU A 15 2.73 1.69 11.04
C GLU A 15 1.21 1.45 10.90
N TYR A 16 0.68 1.63 9.70
CA TYR A 16 -0.71 1.35 9.38
C TYR A 16 -1.06 -0.12 9.60
N VAL A 17 -0.26 -1.04 9.07
CA VAL A 17 -0.50 -2.47 9.24
C VAL A 17 -0.38 -2.87 10.72
N ASN A 18 0.62 -2.35 11.43
CA ASN A 18 0.81 -2.63 12.86
C ASN A 18 -0.35 -2.13 13.73
N SER A 19 -1.09 -1.10 13.29
CA SER A 19 -2.30 -0.64 13.99
C SER A 19 -3.42 -1.67 14.04
N TYR A 20 -3.35 -2.72 13.22
CA TYR A 20 -4.31 -3.83 13.20
C TYR A 20 -3.86 -5.05 14.03
N CYS A 21 -2.68 -5.00 14.64
CA CYS A 21 -2.23 -6.08 15.53
C CYS A 21 -3.09 -6.14 16.79
N ASP A 22 -3.27 -7.35 17.31
CA ASP A 22 -3.91 -7.57 18.61
C ASP A 22 -2.97 -7.24 19.79
N GLY A 23 -3.43 -7.52 21.02
CA GLY A 23 -2.65 -7.26 22.24
C GLY A 23 -1.35 -8.04 22.35
N ASP A 24 -1.18 -9.11 21.57
CA ASP A 24 0.03 -9.92 21.49
C ASP A 24 0.91 -9.54 20.26
N GLY A 25 0.55 -8.44 19.59
CA GLY A 25 1.27 -7.94 18.41
C GLY A 25 1.05 -8.77 17.15
N GLN A 26 0.03 -9.61 17.11
CA GLN A 26 -0.24 -10.50 15.96
C GLN A 26 -1.32 -9.93 15.05
N LEU A 27 -1.14 -10.10 13.74
CA LEU A 27 -2.19 -9.85 12.77
C LEU A 27 -3.16 -11.03 12.70
N HIS A 28 -4.43 -10.72 12.51
CA HIS A 28 -5.39 -11.74 12.08
C HIS A 28 -4.91 -12.43 10.79
N PRO A 29 -5.06 -13.76 10.61
CA PRO A 29 -4.49 -14.48 9.45
C PRO A 29 -4.86 -13.90 8.08
N MET A 30 -6.07 -13.35 7.95
CA MET A 30 -6.48 -12.67 6.70
C MET A 30 -5.71 -11.38 6.45
N LEU A 31 -5.44 -10.60 7.49
CA LEU A 31 -4.63 -9.38 7.37
C LEU A 31 -3.17 -9.73 7.10
N GLN A 32 -2.64 -10.79 7.73
CA GLN A 32 -1.31 -11.32 7.41
C GLN A 32 -1.21 -11.74 5.94
N LEU A 33 -2.21 -12.46 5.43
CA LEU A 33 -2.28 -12.84 4.01
C LEU A 33 -2.18 -11.62 3.09
N LYS A 34 -2.82 -10.50 3.46
CA LYS A 34 -2.75 -9.26 2.68
C LYS A 34 -1.43 -8.52 2.82
N LEU A 35 -0.82 -8.50 4.02
CA LEU A 35 0.54 -7.99 4.19
C LEU A 35 1.53 -8.77 3.31
N ASP A 36 1.50 -10.11 3.38
CA ASP A 36 2.39 -10.96 2.59
C ASP A 36 2.15 -10.77 1.08
N HIS A 37 0.89 -10.59 0.67
CA HIS A 37 0.53 -10.28 -0.71
C HIS A 37 1.10 -8.93 -1.17
N SER A 38 0.89 -7.85 -0.42
CA SER A 38 1.45 -6.53 -0.73
C SER A 38 2.97 -6.55 -0.84
N LEU A 39 3.66 -7.25 0.08
CA LEU A 39 5.12 -7.37 0.05
C LEU A 39 5.62 -8.14 -1.19
N ARG A 40 4.95 -9.23 -1.58
CA ARG A 40 5.27 -9.95 -2.81
C ARG A 40 5.03 -9.08 -4.03
N VAL A 41 3.88 -8.42 -4.14
CA VAL A 41 3.56 -7.56 -5.30
C VAL A 41 4.57 -6.41 -5.41
N ALA A 42 4.96 -5.79 -4.29
CA ALA A 42 6.00 -4.76 -4.26
C ALA A 42 7.34 -5.29 -4.82
N TYR A 43 7.78 -6.47 -4.36
CA TYR A 43 9.00 -7.12 -4.85
C TYR A 43 8.92 -7.40 -6.35
N GLU A 44 7.87 -8.08 -6.83
CA GLU A 44 7.73 -8.42 -8.25
C GLU A 44 7.65 -7.17 -9.13
N ALA A 45 6.93 -6.12 -8.70
CA ALA A 45 6.86 -4.85 -9.42
C ALA A 45 8.24 -4.19 -9.56
N ARG A 46 9.06 -4.27 -8.51
CA ARG A 46 10.44 -3.80 -8.50
C ARG A 46 11.30 -4.57 -9.51
N GLU A 47 11.25 -5.90 -9.47
CA GLU A 47 12.07 -6.75 -10.33
C GLU A 47 11.71 -6.56 -11.81
N ILE A 48 10.42 -6.48 -12.14
CA ILE A 48 9.95 -6.18 -13.50
C ILE A 48 10.49 -4.82 -13.98
N ALA A 49 10.42 -3.77 -13.15
CA ALA A 49 10.92 -2.45 -13.51
C ALA A 49 12.44 -2.46 -13.75
N VAL A 50 13.20 -3.23 -12.96
CA VAL A 50 14.65 -3.44 -13.16
C VAL A 50 14.91 -4.14 -14.49
N GLU A 51 14.21 -5.24 -14.79
CA GLU A 51 14.38 -6.01 -16.02
C GLU A 51 14.05 -5.19 -17.28
N LEU A 52 13.07 -4.29 -17.18
CA LEU A 52 12.71 -3.35 -18.24
C LEU A 52 13.69 -2.18 -18.38
N GLY A 53 14.71 -2.08 -17.52
CA GLY A 53 15.73 -1.04 -17.58
C GLY A 53 15.22 0.35 -17.20
N TRP A 54 14.22 0.43 -16.32
CA TRP A 54 13.70 1.71 -15.82
C TRP A 54 14.72 2.42 -14.93
N SER A 55 14.51 3.73 -14.75
CA SER A 55 15.36 4.53 -13.87
C SER A 55 15.08 4.22 -12.39
N GLU A 56 16.05 4.48 -11.51
CA GLU A 56 15.89 4.24 -10.07
C GLU A 56 14.63 4.92 -9.49
N PRO A 57 14.30 6.19 -9.81
CA PRO A 57 13.07 6.83 -9.32
C PRO A 57 11.78 6.12 -9.77
N GLU A 58 11.78 5.51 -10.95
CA GLU A 58 10.64 4.75 -11.50
C GLU A 58 10.53 3.36 -10.85
N ILE A 59 11.67 2.71 -10.61
CA ILE A 59 11.73 1.43 -9.87
C ILE A 59 11.16 1.59 -8.46
N LEU A 60 11.56 2.65 -7.74
CA LEU A 60 11.03 2.95 -6.40
C LEU A 60 9.53 3.23 -6.43
N MET A 61 9.06 3.94 -7.47
CA MET A 61 7.63 4.19 -7.66
C MET A 61 6.85 2.89 -7.89
N ALA A 62 7.35 2.00 -8.74
CA ALA A 62 6.73 0.70 -9.01
C ALA A 62 6.63 -0.16 -7.75
N GLU A 63 7.70 -0.23 -6.94
CA GLU A 63 7.69 -0.97 -5.67
C GLU A 63 6.65 -0.40 -4.69
N ILE A 64 6.55 0.93 -4.56
CA ILE A 64 5.59 1.57 -3.65
C ILE A 64 4.15 1.40 -4.11
N ILE A 65 3.88 1.55 -5.40
CA ILE A 65 2.56 1.25 -5.95
C ILE A 65 2.19 -0.21 -5.65
N GLY A 66 3.10 -1.15 -5.88
CA GLY A 66 2.89 -2.56 -5.55
C GLY A 66 2.62 -2.79 -4.06
N LEU A 67 3.30 -2.07 -3.17
CA LEU A 67 3.08 -2.17 -1.72
C LEU A 67 1.70 -1.63 -1.30
N LEU A 68 1.30 -0.49 -1.87
CA LEU A 68 0.12 0.27 -1.45
C LEU A 68 -1.17 -0.13 -2.17
N HIS A 69 -1.11 -0.86 -3.29
CA HIS A 69 -2.29 -1.14 -4.14
C HIS A 69 -3.51 -1.68 -3.37
N ASP A 70 -3.28 -2.53 -2.36
CA ASP A 70 -4.33 -3.17 -1.56
C ASP A 70 -4.51 -2.52 -0.17
N VAL A 71 -4.00 -1.29 0.05
CA VAL A 71 -4.05 -0.61 1.36
C VAL A 71 -5.47 -0.49 1.93
N GLY A 72 -6.48 -0.37 1.06
CA GLY A 72 -7.89 -0.36 1.45
C GLY A 72 -8.38 -1.67 2.08
N ARG A 73 -7.74 -2.81 1.78
CA ARG A 73 -8.14 -4.15 2.26
C ARG A 73 -8.04 -4.30 3.77
N PHE A 74 -7.09 -3.63 4.42
CA PHE A 74 -6.89 -3.74 5.86
C PHE A 74 -8.10 -3.17 6.61
N SER A 75 -8.45 -1.91 6.33
CA SER A 75 -9.63 -1.28 6.93
C SER A 75 -10.96 -1.92 6.48
N GLN A 76 -11.06 -2.40 5.23
CA GLN A 76 -12.23 -3.18 4.77
C GLN A 76 -12.41 -4.44 5.61
N TYR A 77 -11.35 -5.22 5.83
CA TYR A 77 -11.46 -6.45 6.59
C TYR A 77 -11.73 -6.20 8.07
N GLN A 78 -11.11 -5.17 8.65
CA GLN A 78 -11.38 -4.80 10.04
C GLN A 78 -12.87 -4.50 10.27
N GLU A 79 -13.50 -3.77 9.34
CA GLU A 79 -14.91 -3.35 9.46
C GLU A 79 -15.90 -4.45 9.06
N PHE A 80 -15.66 -5.14 7.93
CA PHE A 80 -16.65 -6.04 7.33
C PHE A 80 -16.30 -7.52 7.44
N ARG A 81 -15.08 -7.87 7.90
CA ARG A 81 -14.58 -9.25 8.03
C ARG A 81 -14.63 -10.06 6.72
N THR A 82 -14.57 -9.37 5.58
CA THR A 82 -14.59 -9.96 4.24
C THR A 82 -13.85 -9.07 3.24
N TYR A 83 -13.28 -9.68 2.19
CA TYR A 83 -12.73 -8.96 1.02
C TYR A 83 -13.72 -8.89 -0.15
N PHE A 84 -14.95 -9.35 0.04
CA PHE A 84 -15.94 -9.34 -1.02
C PHE A 84 -16.61 -7.98 -1.12
N ASP A 85 -16.11 -7.14 -2.03
CA ASP A 85 -16.56 -5.75 -2.23
C ASP A 85 -18.09 -5.61 -2.37
N PRO A 86 -18.82 -6.44 -3.13
CA PRO A 86 -20.27 -6.31 -3.23
C PRO A 86 -21.05 -6.53 -1.93
N LYS A 87 -20.43 -7.16 -0.91
CA LYS A 87 -21.00 -7.30 0.45
C LYS A 87 -20.34 -6.36 1.46
N SER A 88 -19.46 -5.47 1.02
CA SER A 88 -18.71 -4.56 1.89
C SER A 88 -18.54 -3.19 1.19
N VAL A 89 -17.31 -2.80 0.87
CA VAL A 89 -16.94 -1.56 0.20
C VAL A 89 -15.99 -1.86 -0.95
N ASN A 90 -16.00 -1.05 -2.01
CA ASN A 90 -14.98 -1.10 -3.04
C ASN A 90 -13.61 -0.81 -2.41
N HIS A 91 -12.70 -1.77 -2.46
CA HIS A 91 -11.40 -1.66 -1.79
C HIS A 91 -10.51 -0.56 -2.36
N GLY A 92 -10.61 -0.26 -3.66
CA GLY A 92 -9.83 0.81 -4.27
C GLY A 92 -10.33 2.19 -3.86
N CYS A 93 -11.65 2.41 -3.83
CA CYS A 93 -12.22 3.62 -3.22
C CYS A 93 -11.80 3.76 -1.75
N ARG A 94 -11.76 2.65 -1.01
CA ARG A 94 -11.29 2.64 0.38
C ARG A 94 -9.79 2.93 0.48
N GLY A 95 -8.97 2.41 -0.43
CA GLY A 95 -7.55 2.69 -0.53
C GLY A 95 -7.28 4.17 -0.82
N PHE A 96 -7.98 4.72 -1.81
CA PHE A 96 -7.95 6.14 -2.13
C PHE A 96 -8.33 6.98 -0.91
N GLN A 97 -9.38 6.60 -0.18
CA GLN A 97 -9.79 7.29 1.04
C GLN A 97 -8.68 7.26 2.11
N VAL A 98 -8.04 6.10 2.34
CA VAL A 98 -6.94 5.98 3.31
C VAL A 98 -5.80 6.94 2.93
N LEU A 99 -5.38 6.94 1.67
CA LEU A 99 -4.27 7.78 1.22
C LEU A 99 -4.64 9.27 1.24
N SER A 100 -5.79 9.66 0.70
CA SER A 100 -6.22 11.06 0.59
C SER A 100 -6.55 11.73 1.93
N THR A 101 -6.88 10.97 2.97
CA THR A 101 -7.17 11.50 4.31
C THR A 101 -5.99 11.45 5.27
N SER A 102 -4.88 10.84 4.85
CA SER A 102 -3.63 10.77 5.60
C SER A 102 -2.63 11.83 5.14
N ASP A 103 -1.53 11.97 5.87
CA ASP A 103 -0.39 12.84 5.52
C ASP A 103 0.71 12.11 4.74
N TRP A 104 0.47 10.86 4.30
CA TRP A 104 1.53 9.99 3.76
C TRP A 104 2.19 10.56 2.51
N LEU A 105 1.39 11.16 1.62
CA LEU A 105 1.87 11.67 0.34
C LEU A 105 2.32 13.14 0.41
N SER A 106 2.32 13.75 1.61
CA SER A 106 2.58 15.20 1.79
C SER A 106 3.96 15.66 1.34
N ARG A 107 4.93 14.75 1.27
CA ARG A 107 6.32 15.03 0.84
C ARG A 107 6.55 14.87 -0.67
N LEU A 108 5.61 14.22 -1.36
CA LEU A 108 5.74 13.91 -2.77
C LEU A 108 5.33 15.10 -3.64
N SER A 109 5.78 15.09 -4.89
CA SER A 109 5.21 15.98 -5.90
C SER A 109 3.74 15.63 -6.19
N SER A 110 3.00 16.58 -6.78
CA SER A 110 1.61 16.35 -7.17
C SER A 110 1.46 15.18 -8.14
N GLU A 111 2.43 15.01 -9.05
CA GLU A 111 2.43 13.94 -10.06
C GLU A 111 2.64 12.56 -9.41
N GLU A 112 3.63 12.45 -8.53
CA GLU A 112 3.88 11.22 -7.78
C GLU A 112 2.70 10.84 -6.88
N SER A 113 2.12 11.83 -6.18
CA SER A 113 0.95 11.62 -5.34
C SER A 113 -0.24 11.12 -6.16
N HIS A 114 -0.46 11.71 -7.33
CA HIS A 114 -1.55 11.33 -8.22
C HIS A 114 -1.40 9.90 -8.74
N LEU A 115 -0.20 9.52 -9.20
CA LEU A 115 0.10 8.17 -9.67
C LEU A 115 -0.17 7.10 -8.60
N ILE A 116 0.25 7.35 -7.35
CA ILE A 116 -0.02 6.42 -6.25
C ILE A 116 -1.52 6.33 -5.96
N MET A 117 -2.23 7.46 -5.94
CA MET A 117 -3.68 7.49 -5.70
C MET A 117 -4.50 6.82 -6.80
N GLU A 118 -4.06 6.79 -8.05
CA GLU A 118 -4.73 6.07 -9.14
C GLU A 118 -4.45 4.57 -9.13
N SER A 119 -3.42 4.14 -8.40
CA SER A 119 -3.00 2.74 -8.37
C SER A 119 -3.69 1.87 -7.33
N VAL A 120 -4.57 2.47 -6.52
CA VAL A 120 -5.35 1.80 -5.47
C VAL A 120 -6.77 1.49 -5.88
#